data_AF-A0AAV5DJ02-F1
#
_entry.id   AF-A0AAV5DJ02-F1
#
_cell.length_a   1.000
_cell.length_b   1.000
_cell.length_c   1.000
_cell.angle_alpha   90.00
_cell.angle_beta   90.00
_cell.angle_gamma   90.00
#
_symmetry.space_group_name_H-M   'P 1'
#
loop_
_entity.id
_entity.type
_entity.pdbx_description
1 polymer ?
#
loop_
_entity_poly.entity_id
_entity_poly.type
_entity_poly.pdbx_seq_one_letter_code
_entity_poly.pdbx_strand_id
1 'polypeptide(L)'
;MHVFASPELKITLPDGQYYAAARSTAGGAPFRAITVRDTIGDLPKVENGASKLTLEVKLSNGQMVDLIPWCLPNTAKRHNQWKGLYGRLDWEGNFPTSVTDPQPMGKVGMCFHPDQDRIITVRECARSQGFPDSYEFAGNIQNKHRQIGNAVPPPLAFALGRKLKEAVDVKGHDTGLISTA
;
A
#
# COMPACT_ATOMS: atom_id res chain seq x y z
N MET A 1 2.58 6.30 1.44
CA MET A 1 3.76 6.67 0.64
C MET A 1 3.50 6.20 -0.79
N HIS A 2 3.59 7.07 -1.81
CA HIS A 2 3.49 6.58 -3.19
C HIS A 2 4.75 5.80 -3.52
N VAL A 3 4.57 4.52 -3.79
CA VAL A 3 5.63 3.60 -4.14
C VAL A 3 5.81 3.67 -5.66
N PHE A 4 6.64 4.59 -6.12
CA PHE A 4 7.13 4.54 -7.49
C PHE A 4 8.32 3.57 -7.53
N ALA A 5 8.30 2.65 -8.49
CA ALA A 5 9.40 1.73 -8.75
C ALA A 5 10.68 2.45 -9.21
N SER A 6 10.54 3.70 -9.68
CA SER A 6 11.64 4.57 -10.10
C SER A 6 11.70 5.80 -9.19
N PRO A 7 12.89 6.17 -8.67
CA PRO A 7 13.06 7.28 -7.73
C PRO A 7 12.89 8.68 -8.36
N GLU A 8 12.68 8.78 -9.67
CA GLU A 8 12.60 10.04 -10.39
C GLU A 8 11.37 10.10 -11.32
N LEU A 9 10.41 10.96 -11.01
CA LEU A 9 9.38 11.38 -11.96
C LEU A 9 9.95 12.51 -12.82
N LYS A 10 10.59 12.15 -13.94
CA LYS A 10 11.10 13.09 -14.94
C LYS A 10 10.10 13.16 -16.10
N ILE A 11 9.54 14.34 -16.34
CA ILE A 11 8.68 14.59 -17.51
C ILE A 11 9.53 15.33 -18.54
N THR A 12 9.74 14.71 -19.70
CA THR A 12 10.49 15.32 -20.81
C THR A 12 9.59 16.33 -21.52
N LEU A 13 10.08 17.56 -21.69
CA LEU A 13 9.41 18.63 -22.42
C LEU A 13 9.94 18.72 -23.86
N PRO A 14 9.17 19.30 -24.82
CA PRO A 14 9.49 19.30 -26.25
C PRO A 14 10.81 19.99 -26.64
N ASP A 15 11.35 20.84 -25.77
CA ASP A 15 12.56 21.63 -25.92
C ASP A 15 13.82 20.95 -25.37
N GLY A 16 13.73 19.64 -25.05
CA GLY A 16 14.83 18.90 -24.45
C GLY A 16 15.06 19.24 -22.97
N GLN A 17 14.19 20.06 -22.38
CA GLN A 17 14.16 20.29 -20.94
C GLN A 17 13.43 19.12 -20.25
N TYR A 18 13.70 18.94 -18.97
CA TYR A 18 12.98 17.97 -18.14
C TYR A 18 12.41 18.67 -16.92
N TYR A 19 11.12 18.43 -16.66
CA TYR A 19 10.49 18.81 -15.41
C TYR A 19 10.72 17.69 -14.39
N ALA A 20 11.51 18.00 -13.36
CA ALA A 20 11.64 17.18 -12.17
C ALA A 20 10.78 17.79 -11.06
N ALA A 21 9.73 17.07 -10.64
CA ALA A 21 8.79 17.55 -9.63
C ALA A 21 9.45 17.83 -8.26
N ALA A 22 10.63 17.25 -8.00
CA ALA A 22 11.43 17.50 -6.80
C ALA A 22 12.83 18.00 -7.18
N ARG A 23 13.14 19.26 -6.84
CA ARG A 23 14.46 19.89 -7.10
C ARG A 23 15.53 19.53 -6.06
N SER A 24 15.12 19.04 -4.88
CA SER A 24 16.00 18.53 -3.82
C SER A 24 15.22 17.58 -2.90
N THR A 25 15.81 16.44 -2.57
CA THR A 25 15.25 15.43 -1.66
C THR A 25 15.97 15.37 -0.31
N ALA A 26 16.89 16.31 -0.04
CA ALA A 26 17.73 16.32 1.17
C ALA A 26 16.93 16.38 2.50
N GLY A 27 15.68 16.81 2.47
CA GLY A 27 14.73 16.75 3.58
C GLY A 27 13.44 15.97 3.25
N GLY A 28 13.50 15.02 2.31
CA GLY A 28 12.40 14.23 1.79
C GLY A 28 12.44 12.75 2.19
N ALA A 29 11.46 11.98 1.71
CA ALA A 29 11.38 10.53 1.90
C ALA A 29 12.66 9.79 1.44
N PRO A 30 12.93 8.55 1.90
CA PRO A 30 14.17 7.85 1.60
C PRO A 30 14.48 7.82 0.09
N PHE A 31 15.77 7.87 -0.26
CA PHE A 31 16.24 7.78 -1.66
C PHE A 31 15.90 6.45 -2.35
N ARG A 32 15.38 5.46 -1.61
CA ARG A 32 14.90 4.17 -2.11
C ARG A 32 13.43 3.95 -1.73
N ALA A 33 12.73 3.14 -2.52
CA ALA A 33 11.38 2.71 -2.17
C ALA A 33 11.34 2.01 -0.80
N ILE A 34 10.26 2.24 -0.06
CA ILE A 34 10.00 1.54 1.20
C ILE A 34 9.50 0.15 0.89
N THR A 35 10.20 -0.85 1.41
CA THR A 35 9.86 -2.25 1.20
C THR A 35 8.82 -2.75 2.19
N VAL A 36 8.28 -3.94 1.95
CA VAL A 36 7.43 -4.63 2.91
C VAL A 36 8.18 -4.85 4.23
N ARG A 37 9.48 -5.18 4.16
CA ARG A 37 10.35 -5.35 5.33
C ARG A 37 10.46 -4.07 6.16
N ASP A 38 10.69 -2.93 5.50
CA ASP A 38 10.77 -1.63 6.19
C ASP A 38 9.45 -1.24 6.87
N THR A 39 8.31 -1.72 6.36
CA THR A 39 6.98 -1.30 6.81
C THR A 39 6.46 -2.15 7.97
N ILE A 40 6.62 -3.47 7.88
CA ILE A 40 6.00 -4.43 8.82
C ILE A 40 6.98 -5.42 9.44
N GLY A 41 8.26 -5.40 9.07
CA GLY A 41 9.25 -6.41 9.50
C GLY A 41 9.57 -6.38 10.99
N ASP A 42 9.31 -5.27 11.68
CA ASP A 42 9.47 -5.09 13.12
C ASP A 42 8.21 -5.47 13.94
N LEU A 43 7.08 -5.74 13.29
CA LEU A 43 5.85 -6.11 13.99
C LEU A 43 5.97 -7.50 14.64
N PRO A 44 5.38 -7.69 15.83
CA PRO A 44 5.34 -9.02 16.44
C PRO A 44 4.56 -9.98 15.54
N LYS A 45 4.99 -11.25 15.56
CA LYS A 45 4.24 -12.31 14.89
C LYS A 45 2.84 -12.40 15.49
N VAL A 46 1.85 -12.60 14.63
CA VAL A 46 0.47 -12.80 15.07
C VAL A 46 0.29 -14.30 15.27
N GLU A 47 0.02 -14.72 16.50
CA GLU A 47 -0.26 -16.12 16.79
C GLU A 47 -1.56 -16.53 16.12
N ASN A 48 -1.53 -17.66 15.43
CA ASN A 48 -2.70 -18.18 14.72
C ASN A 48 -3.66 -18.82 15.74
N GLY A 49 -4.94 -18.43 15.73
CA GLY A 49 -5.97 -19.08 16.56
C GLY A 49 -6.44 -20.43 16.01
N ALA A 50 -5.99 -20.83 14.82
CA ALA A 50 -6.36 -22.06 14.15
C ALA A 50 -5.23 -23.11 14.24
N SER A 51 -5.58 -24.32 14.68
CA SER A 51 -4.65 -25.42 14.98
C SER A 51 -4.31 -26.33 13.78
N LYS A 52 -4.81 -26.03 12.57
CA LYS A 52 -4.50 -26.78 11.34
C LYS A 52 -4.05 -25.85 10.22
N LEU A 53 -2.86 -26.13 9.68
CA LEU A 53 -2.18 -25.33 8.64
C LEU A 53 -2.58 -25.72 7.21
N THR A 54 -3.19 -26.89 7.01
CA THR A 54 -3.46 -27.44 5.67
C THR A 54 -4.89 -27.95 5.58
N LEU A 55 -5.69 -27.38 4.67
CA LEU A 55 -7.02 -27.86 4.32
C LEU A 55 -6.88 -28.86 3.16
N GLU A 56 -6.36 -30.05 3.45
CA GLU A 56 -6.47 -31.15 2.49
C GLU A 56 -7.89 -31.69 2.49
N VAL A 57 -8.52 -31.77 1.32
CA VAL A 57 -9.89 -32.30 1.20
C VAL A 57 -9.82 -33.70 0.61
N LYS A 58 -10.30 -34.67 1.38
CA LYS A 58 -10.50 -36.04 0.90
C LYS A 58 -11.76 -36.07 0.04
N LEU A 59 -11.58 -36.30 -1.25
CA LEU A 59 -12.70 -36.49 -2.18
C LEU A 59 -13.46 -37.79 -1.85
N SER A 60 -14.70 -37.90 -2.34
CA SER A 60 -15.55 -39.09 -2.14
C SER A 60 -14.94 -40.38 -2.70
N ASN A 61 -14.01 -40.27 -3.66
CA ASN A 61 -13.22 -41.37 -4.22
C ASN A 61 -11.97 -41.73 -3.39
N GLY A 62 -11.77 -41.09 -2.23
CA GLY A 62 -10.65 -41.33 -1.33
C GLY A 62 -9.36 -40.61 -1.69
N GLN A 63 -9.34 -39.88 -2.81
CA GLN A 63 -8.17 -39.16 -3.29
C GLN A 63 -7.98 -37.86 -2.51
N MET A 64 -6.73 -37.58 -2.13
CA MET A 64 -6.33 -36.31 -1.55
C MET A 64 -5.98 -35.35 -2.69
N VAL A 65 -6.60 -34.17 -2.70
CA VAL A 65 -6.32 -33.14 -3.70
C VAL A 65 -6.11 -31.79 -3.03
N ASP A 66 -5.24 -30.99 -3.63
CA ASP A 66 -5.13 -29.57 -3.28
C ASP A 66 -6.46 -28.89 -3.53
N LEU A 67 -6.93 -28.12 -2.55
CA LEU A 67 -8.15 -27.34 -2.69
C LEU A 67 -7.88 -26.10 -3.55
N ILE A 68 -7.81 -26.30 -4.86
CA ILE A 68 -7.68 -25.21 -5.84
C ILE A 68 -9.09 -24.74 -6.23
N PRO A 69 -9.45 -23.45 -6.01
CA PRO A 69 -10.72 -22.93 -6.46
C PRO A 69 -10.92 -23.16 -7.96
N TRP A 70 -12.00 -23.86 -8.32
CA TRP A 70 -12.30 -24.28 -9.69
C TRP A 70 -12.21 -23.15 -10.72
N CYS A 71 -12.59 -21.93 -10.35
CA CYS A 71 -12.58 -20.78 -11.25
C CYS A 71 -11.17 -20.37 -11.71
N LEU A 72 -10.12 -20.65 -10.92
CA LEU A 72 -8.74 -20.26 -11.23
C LEU A 72 -8.26 -20.95 -12.52
N PRO A 73 -8.19 -22.29 -12.63
CA PRO A 73 -7.75 -22.93 -13.86
C PRO A 73 -8.74 -22.74 -15.02
N ASN A 74 -10.05 -22.71 -14.74
CA ASN A 74 -11.07 -22.73 -15.80
C ASN A 74 -11.31 -21.37 -16.48
N THR A 75 -11.01 -20.26 -15.80
CA THR A 75 -11.16 -18.91 -16.38
C THR A 75 -9.82 -18.19 -16.58
N ALA A 76 -8.70 -18.79 -16.17
CA ALA A 76 -7.34 -18.24 -16.26
C ALA A 76 -7.00 -17.56 -17.61
N LYS A 77 -7.31 -18.20 -18.74
CA LYS A 77 -6.98 -17.66 -20.08
C LYS A 77 -7.63 -16.29 -20.36
N ARG A 78 -8.79 -16.01 -19.76
CA ARG A 78 -9.52 -14.74 -19.92
C ARG A 78 -9.08 -13.66 -18.93
N HIS A 79 -8.30 -14.03 -17.91
CA HIS A 79 -7.93 -13.17 -16.79
C HIS A 79 -6.42 -13.17 -16.50
N ASN A 80 -5.59 -13.29 -17.54
CA ASN A 80 -4.13 -13.30 -17.44
C ASN A 80 -3.60 -14.27 -16.37
N GLN A 81 -4.11 -15.50 -16.39
CA GLN A 81 -3.78 -16.57 -15.43
C GLN A 81 -4.09 -16.22 -13.97
N TRP A 82 -4.95 -15.22 -13.71
CA TRP A 82 -5.25 -14.73 -12.36
C TRP A 82 -3.99 -14.36 -11.57
N LYS A 83 -2.95 -13.88 -12.26
CA LYS A 83 -1.67 -13.54 -11.64
C LYS A 83 -1.87 -12.59 -10.47
N GLY A 84 -1.41 -13.00 -9.29
CA GLY A 84 -1.51 -12.22 -8.04
C GLY A 84 -2.61 -12.71 -7.09
N LEU A 85 -3.62 -13.46 -7.54
CA LEU A 85 -4.59 -14.09 -6.62
C LEU A 85 -3.89 -15.08 -5.70
N TYR A 86 -4.30 -15.09 -4.43
CA TYR A 86 -3.64 -15.82 -3.35
C TYR A 86 -2.13 -15.49 -3.20
N GLY A 87 -1.68 -14.35 -3.72
CA GLY A 87 -0.28 -13.96 -3.69
C GLY A 87 0.18 -13.55 -2.29
N ARG A 88 1.43 -13.92 -1.97
CA ARG A 88 2.16 -13.40 -0.81
C ARG A 88 2.86 -12.11 -1.16
N LEU A 89 2.98 -11.23 -0.18
CA LEU A 89 3.86 -10.07 -0.26
C LEU A 89 5.33 -10.53 -0.32
N ASP A 90 6.15 -9.76 -1.04
CA ASP A 90 7.60 -9.94 -1.09
C ASP A 90 8.26 -8.97 -0.12
N TRP A 91 9.14 -9.47 0.75
CA TRP A 91 9.86 -8.68 1.74
C TRP A 91 10.66 -7.53 1.13
N GLU A 92 11.29 -7.78 -0.01
CA GLU A 92 12.10 -6.79 -0.73
C GLU A 92 11.28 -6.00 -1.75
N GLY A 93 10.04 -6.45 -1.99
CA GLY A 93 9.07 -5.77 -2.82
C GLY A 93 8.33 -4.67 -2.07
N ASN A 94 7.38 -4.07 -2.78
CA ASN A 94 6.56 -2.98 -2.27
C ASN A 94 5.17 -3.48 -1.89
N PHE A 95 4.51 -2.77 -0.97
CA PHE A 95 3.10 -3.02 -0.72
C PHE A 95 2.28 -2.74 -2.00
N PRO A 96 1.39 -3.66 -2.41
CA PRO A 96 0.39 -3.34 -3.42
C PRO A 96 -0.58 -2.29 -2.87
N THR A 97 -1.37 -1.69 -3.75
CA THR A 97 -2.38 -0.70 -3.35
C THR A 97 -3.22 -1.21 -2.19
N SER A 98 -3.21 -0.49 -1.06
CA SER A 98 -4.03 -0.86 0.10
C SER A 98 -5.50 -0.83 -0.31
N VAL A 99 -6.15 -1.98 -0.28
CA VAL A 99 -7.56 -2.12 -0.61
C VAL A 99 -8.42 -1.93 0.64
N THR A 100 -9.68 -1.55 0.41
CA THR A 100 -10.70 -1.39 1.46
C THR A 100 -11.13 -2.72 2.08
N ASP A 101 -10.85 -3.83 1.39
CA ASP A 101 -11.12 -5.19 1.84
C ASP A 101 -10.09 -6.17 1.23
N PRO A 102 -9.03 -6.53 1.97
CA PRO A 102 -8.00 -7.45 1.48
C PRO A 102 -8.54 -8.88 1.41
N GLN A 103 -8.77 -9.36 0.17
CA GLN A 103 -9.27 -10.70 -0.10
C GLN A 103 -8.34 -11.47 -1.05
N PRO A 104 -8.13 -12.79 -0.82
CA PRO A 104 -7.30 -13.64 -1.69
C PRO A 104 -7.75 -13.69 -3.16
N MET A 105 -9.06 -13.61 -3.38
CA MET A 105 -9.70 -13.58 -4.70
C MET A 105 -10.12 -12.17 -5.13
N GLY A 106 -9.78 -11.14 -4.36
CA GLY A 106 -10.05 -9.76 -4.71
C GLY A 106 -9.21 -9.31 -5.90
N LYS A 107 -9.54 -8.16 -6.50
CA LYS A 107 -8.85 -7.63 -7.70
C LYS A 107 -7.32 -7.52 -7.56
N VAL A 108 -6.83 -7.24 -6.35
CA VAL A 108 -5.39 -7.18 -6.07
C VAL A 108 -4.84 -8.58 -5.75
N GLY A 109 -5.55 -9.38 -4.95
CA GLY A 109 -5.24 -10.78 -4.66
C GLY A 109 -4.00 -11.03 -3.79
N MET A 110 -2.99 -10.17 -3.90
CA MET A 110 -1.72 -10.25 -3.20
C MET A 110 -1.85 -9.62 -1.81
N CYS A 111 -2.36 -10.40 -0.87
CA CYS A 111 -2.70 -9.94 0.47
C CYS A 111 -2.22 -10.87 1.59
N PHE A 112 -1.48 -11.94 1.27
CA PHE A 112 -0.89 -12.80 2.29
C PHE A 112 0.39 -12.21 2.84
N HIS A 113 0.61 -12.40 4.14
CA HIS A 113 1.88 -12.08 4.78
C HIS A 113 3.02 -12.86 4.11
N PRO A 114 4.25 -12.29 3.99
CA PRO A 114 5.37 -12.97 3.34
C PRO A 114 5.64 -14.38 3.91
N ASP A 115 5.73 -14.49 5.25
CA ASP A 115 6.10 -15.75 5.91
C ASP A 115 4.97 -16.44 6.70
N GLN A 116 3.84 -15.77 6.94
CA GLN A 116 2.78 -16.28 7.83
C GLN A 116 1.58 -16.73 6.99
N ASP A 117 0.93 -17.82 7.37
CA ASP A 117 -0.24 -18.38 6.67
C ASP A 117 -1.54 -17.62 7.00
N ARG A 118 -1.51 -16.31 6.74
CA ARG A 118 -2.65 -15.41 6.98
C ARG A 118 -2.63 -14.23 6.03
N ILE A 119 -3.79 -13.59 5.92
CA ILE A 119 -3.92 -12.27 5.28
C ILE A 119 -3.27 -11.20 6.17
N ILE A 120 -2.84 -10.11 5.55
CA ILE A 120 -2.35 -8.92 6.25
C ILE A 120 -3.39 -8.34 7.21
N THR A 121 -2.93 -7.89 8.37
CA THR A 121 -3.75 -7.29 9.41
C THR A 121 -4.13 -5.84 9.11
N VAL A 122 -5.12 -5.32 9.84
CA VAL A 122 -5.46 -3.89 9.84
C VAL A 122 -4.23 -3.01 10.10
N ARG A 123 -3.36 -3.40 11.03
CA ARG A 123 -2.17 -2.59 11.39
C ARG A 123 -1.12 -2.62 10.29
N GLU A 124 -0.89 -3.77 9.66
CA GLU A 124 0.00 -3.89 8.49
C GLU A 124 -0.51 -3.03 7.32
N CYS A 125 -1.82 -3.03 7.06
CA CYS A 125 -2.43 -2.11 6.08
C CYS A 125 -2.24 -0.63 6.47
N ALA A 126 -2.45 -0.27 7.74
CA ALA A 126 -2.31 1.11 8.21
C ALA A 126 -0.88 1.63 8.02
N ARG A 127 0.12 0.81 8.35
CA ARG A 127 1.53 1.16 8.13
C ARG A 127 1.89 1.29 6.66
N SER A 128 1.32 0.46 5.77
CA SER A 128 1.52 0.61 4.32
C SER A 128 1.06 1.98 3.79
N GLN A 129 0.04 2.57 4.42
CA GLN A 129 -0.43 3.93 4.13
C GLN A 129 0.43 5.01 4.82
N GLY A 130 1.23 4.65 5.81
CA GLY A 130 2.06 5.56 6.60
C GLY A 130 1.32 6.21 7.77
N PHE A 131 0.28 5.55 8.29
CA PHE A 131 -0.31 5.96 9.56
C PHE A 131 0.64 5.64 10.72
N PRO A 132 0.72 6.51 11.74
CA PRO A 132 1.43 6.18 12.97
C PRO A 132 0.70 5.05 13.70
N ASP A 133 1.44 4.24 14.46
CA ASP A 133 0.87 3.12 15.21
C ASP A 133 -0.11 3.56 16.30
N SER A 134 0.08 4.78 16.82
CA SER A 134 -0.84 5.43 17.75
C SER A 134 -2.17 5.85 17.13
N TYR A 135 -2.31 5.82 15.79
CA TYR A 135 -3.58 6.13 15.14
C TYR A 135 -4.59 5.02 15.38
N GLU A 136 -5.77 5.43 15.85
CA GLU A 136 -6.88 4.53 16.17
C GLU A 136 -7.95 4.57 15.07
N PHE A 137 -8.37 3.38 14.64
CA PHE A 137 -9.47 3.20 13.70
C PHE A 137 -10.69 2.63 14.42
N ALA A 138 -11.86 3.19 14.13
CA ALA A 138 -13.11 2.82 14.80
C ALA A 138 -13.89 1.72 14.06
N GLY A 139 -14.76 1.01 14.78
CA GLY A 139 -15.66 -0.02 14.22
C GLY A 139 -15.05 -1.41 14.09
N ASN A 140 -15.73 -2.30 13.36
CA ASN A 140 -15.28 -3.67 13.12
C ASN A 140 -14.09 -3.75 12.14
N ILE A 141 -13.48 -4.93 11.98
CA ILE A 141 -12.29 -5.15 11.13
C ILE A 141 -12.50 -4.64 9.69
N GLN A 142 -13.66 -4.94 9.08
CA GLN A 142 -13.99 -4.52 7.72
C GLN A 142 -14.09 -2.99 7.62
N ASN A 143 -14.70 -2.33 8.61
CA ASN A 143 -14.77 -0.88 8.66
C ASN A 143 -13.39 -0.24 8.81
N LYS A 144 -12.48 -0.86 9.57
CA LYS A 144 -11.09 -0.37 9.71
C LYS A 144 -10.30 -0.50 8.41
N HIS A 145 -10.38 -1.64 7.72
CA HIS A 145 -9.76 -1.78 6.38
C HIS A 145 -10.33 -0.76 5.39
N ARG A 146 -11.66 -0.52 5.41
CA ARG A 146 -12.28 0.49 4.54
C ARG A 146 -11.81 1.91 4.83
N GLN A 147 -11.67 2.28 6.11
CA GLN A 147 -11.10 3.58 6.50
C GLN A 147 -9.67 3.75 5.98
N ILE A 148 -8.83 2.72 6.13
CA ILE A 148 -7.43 2.75 5.68
C ILE A 148 -7.34 2.81 4.15
N GLY A 149 -8.08 1.97 3.44
CA GLY A 149 -8.04 1.89 1.97
C GLY A 149 -8.58 3.14 1.26
N ASN A 150 -9.53 3.85 1.89
CA ASN A 150 -10.06 5.11 1.35
C ASN A 150 -9.26 6.35 1.77
N ALA A 151 -8.35 6.22 2.74
CA ALA A 151 -7.61 7.37 3.25
C ALA A 151 -6.55 7.84 2.26
N VAL A 152 -6.27 9.16 2.31
CA VAL A 152 -5.07 9.71 1.70
C VAL A 152 -3.87 9.37 2.61
N PRO A 153 -2.77 8.81 2.08
CA PRO A 153 -1.59 8.50 2.88
C PRO A 153 -1.10 9.74 3.66
N PRO A 154 -0.95 9.70 5.00
CA PRO A 154 -0.52 10.86 5.79
C PRO A 154 0.80 11.51 5.31
N PRO A 155 1.84 10.77 4.88
CA PRO A 155 3.05 11.38 4.33
C PRO A 155 2.80 12.18 3.04
N LEU A 156 1.84 11.74 2.21
CA LEU A 156 1.47 12.47 0.99
C LEU A 156 0.73 13.76 1.34
N ALA A 157 -0.24 13.68 2.25
CA ALA A 157 -0.98 14.84 2.73
C ALA A 157 -0.03 15.87 3.39
N PHE A 158 0.94 15.41 4.17
CA PHE A 158 1.97 16.27 4.78
C PHE A 158 2.82 17.00 3.73
N ALA A 159 3.31 16.27 2.71
CA ALA A 159 4.11 16.86 1.64
C ALA A 159 3.33 17.96 0.88
N LEU A 160 2.06 17.70 0.56
CA LEU A 160 1.17 18.67 -0.07
C LEU A 160 0.91 19.88 0.85
N GLY A 161 0.63 19.62 2.13
CA GLY A 161 0.37 20.66 3.14
C GLY A 161 1.54 21.61 3.31
N ARG A 162 2.79 21.11 3.28
CA ARG A 162 3.99 21.98 3.30
C ARG A 162 4.02 22.95 2.12
N LYS A 163 3.72 22.46 0.92
CA LYS A 163 3.72 23.30 -0.29
C LYS A 163 2.59 24.30 -0.31
N LEU A 164 1.42 23.91 0.20
CA LEU A 164 0.32 24.85 0.39
C LEU A 164 0.68 25.95 1.39
N LYS A 165 1.32 25.61 2.51
CA LYS A 165 1.79 26.59 3.50
C LYS A 165 2.77 27.58 2.89
N GLU A 166 3.80 27.10 2.19
CA GLU A 166 4.77 27.97 1.49
C GLU A 166 4.06 28.95 0.54
N ALA A 167 3.08 28.48 -0.23
CA ALA A 167 2.35 29.33 -1.18
C ALA A 167 1.47 30.38 -0.51
N VAL A 168 0.91 30.08 0.67
CA VAL A 168 0.11 31.02 1.45
C VAL A 168 1.00 32.07 2.10
N ASP A 169 2.14 31.66 2.67
CA ASP A 169 3.08 32.56 3.37
C ASP A 169 3.72 33.59 2.42
N VAL A 170 3.94 33.24 1.14
CA VAL A 170 4.41 34.18 0.10
C VAL A 170 3.40 35.30 -0.16
N LYS A 171 2.09 35.01 -0.21
CA LYS A 171 1.05 36.03 -0.44
C LYS A 171 0.88 37.00 0.75
N GLY A 172 1.24 36.57 1.96
CA GLY A 172 1.19 37.43 3.16
C GLY A 172 2.22 38.55 3.16
N HIS A 173 3.32 38.42 2.41
CA HIS A 173 4.40 39.43 2.35
C HIS A 173 4.19 40.49 1.26
N ASP A 174 3.39 40.20 0.23
CA ASP A 174 3.12 41.14 -0.88
C ASP A 174 1.95 42.12 -0.61
N THR A 175 1.26 42.01 0.53
CA THR A 175 0.14 42.91 0.89
C THR A 175 0.53 44.07 1.83
N GLY A 176 1.82 44.25 2.12
CA GLY A 176 2.32 45.23 3.09
C GLY A 176 2.90 46.55 2.54
N LEU A 177 2.91 46.80 1.23
CA LEU A 177 3.49 48.03 0.65
C LEU A 177 2.53 48.73 -0.33
N ILE A 178 1.43 49.25 0.21
CA ILE A 178 0.78 50.42 -0.36
C ILE A 178 0.63 51.45 0.77
N SER A 179 1.77 52.00 1.21
CA SER A 179 1.77 53.22 2.01
C SER A 179 1.53 54.39 1.07
N THR A 180 0.27 54.79 0.93
CA THR A 180 -0.09 56.12 0.44
C THR A 180 0.25 57.16 1.51
N ALA A 181 1.26 57.98 1.26
CA ALA A 181 1.35 59.40 1.64
C ALA A 181 2.54 60.02 0.91
#